data_AF-A0A946U992-F1
#
_entry.id   AF-A0A946U992-F1
#
_cell.length_a   1.000
_cell.length_b   1.000
_cell.length_c   1.000
_cell.angle_alpha   90.00
_cell.angle_beta   90.00
_cell.angle_gamma   90.00
#
_symmetry.space_group_name_H-M   'P 1'
#
loop_
_entity.id
_entity.type
_entity.pdbx_description
1 polymer ?
#
loop_
_entity_poly.entity_id
_entity_poly.type
_entity_poly.pdbx_seq_one_letter_code
_entity_poly.pdbx_strand_id
1 'polypeptide(L)' 'MLPSQFAIEKKIISWMLVLILGVGGMAAFFSLGQLEDPIFTIKKGVIVTQYPGATADEVELEVTDRIEKAIQELPE' A
#
# COMPACT_ATOMS: atom_id res chain seq x y z
N MET A 1 -14.72 -26.97 -29.55
CA MET A 1 -14.24 -25.94 -30.49
C MET A 1 -12.97 -25.36 -29.93
N LEU A 2 -11.85 -25.45 -30.64
CA LEU A 2 -10.58 -24.89 -30.16
C LEU A 2 -10.60 -23.36 -30.30
N PRO A 3 -10.07 -22.59 -29.33
CA PRO A 3 -10.03 -21.14 -29.39
C PRO A 3 -9.26 -20.62 -30.62
N SER A 4 -8.26 -21.37 -31.08
CA SER A 4 -7.52 -21.09 -32.31
C SER A 4 -8.39 -21.21 -33.57
N GLN A 5 -9.25 -22.22 -33.67
CA GLN A 5 -10.15 -22.40 -34.80
C GLN A 5 -11.21 -21.29 -34.86
N PHE A 6 -11.80 -20.94 -33.71
CA PHE A 6 -12.76 -19.85 -33.61
C PHE A 6 -12.17 -18.50 -34.02
N ALA A 7 -10.93 -18.21 -33.61
CA ALA A 7 -10.25 -16.96 -33.96
C ALA A 7 -9.97 -16.83 -35.46
N ILE A 8 -9.69 -17.95 -36.15
CA ILE A 8 -9.44 -17.97 -37.59
C ILE A 8 -10.75 -17.83 -38.37
N GLU A 9 -11.79 -18.58 -37.98
CA GLU A 9 -13.11 -18.54 -38.64
C GLU A 9 -13.82 -17.19 -38.46
N LYS A 10 -13.65 -16.56 -37.29
CA LYS A 10 -14.26 -15.28 -36.95
C LYS A 10 -13.25 -14.14 -37.01
N LYS A 11 -12.49 -14.06 -38.10
CA LYS A 11 -11.44 -13.06 -38.35
C LYS A 11 -11.85 -11.63 -37.95
N ILE A 12 -13.04 -11.16 -38.34
CA ILE A 12 -13.51 -9.80 -38.03
C ILE A 12 -13.66 -9.58 -36.51
N ILE A 13 -14.23 -10.56 -35.80
CA ILE A 13 -14.42 -10.48 -34.34
C ILE A 13 -13.06 -10.48 -33.63
N SER A 14 -12.13 -11.33 -34.08
CA SER A 14 -10.77 -11.36 -33.52
C SER A 14 -10.02 -10.05 -33.73
N TRP A 15 -10.08 -9.46 -34.92
CA TRP A 15 -9.46 -8.16 -35.19
C TRP A 15 -10.09 -7.03 -34.37
N MET A 16 -11.41 -7.04 -34.22
CA MET A 16 -12.11 -6.07 -33.38
C MET A 16 -11.68 -6.18 -31.91
N LEU A 17 -11.55 -7.40 -31.40
CA LEU A 17 -11.09 -7.65 -30.03
C LEU A 17 -9.65 -7.16 -29.83
N VAL A 18 -8.74 -7.43 -30.79
CA VAL A 18 -7.37 -6.93 -30.76
C VAL A 18 -7.34 -5.40 -30.75
N LEU A 19 -8.17 -4.74 -31.58
CA LEU A 19 -8.23 -3.30 -31.66
C LEU A 19 -8.76 -2.67 -30.35
N ILE A 20 -9.81 -3.24 -29.77
CA ILE A 20 -10.38 -2.77 -28.50
C ILE A 20 -9.35 -2.94 -27.36
N LEU A 21 -8.70 -4.10 -27.26
CA LEU A 21 -7.68 -4.34 -26.24
C LEU A 21 -6.45 -3.46 -26.45
N GLY A 22 -6.04 -3.23 -27.70
CA GLY A 22 -4.91 -2.36 -28.03
C GLY A 22 -5.18 -0.89 -27.66
N VAL A 23 -6.31 -0.34 -28.08
CA VAL A 23 -6.70 1.05 -27.78
C VAL A 23 -7.01 1.22 -26.29
N GLY A 24 -7.76 0.30 -25.69
CA GLY A 24 -8.09 0.32 -24.26
C GLY A 24 -6.85 0.15 -23.38
N GLY A 25 -5.94 -0.75 -23.75
CA GLY A 25 -4.67 -0.93 -23.06
C GLY A 25 -3.77 0.30 -23.15
N MET A 26 -3.70 0.93 -24.33
CA MET A 26 -2.95 2.18 -24.51
C MET A 26 -3.54 3.32 -23.68
N ALA A 27 -4.87 3.47 -23.68
CA ALA A 27 -5.54 4.47 -22.84
C ALA A 27 -5.29 4.23 -21.34
N ALA A 28 -5.39 2.97 -20.89
CA ALA A 28 -5.13 2.58 -19.51
C ALA A 28 -3.66 2.81 -19.10
N PHE A 29 -2.72 2.58 -20.01
CA PHE A 29 -1.30 2.86 -19.79
C PHE A 29 -1.05 4.35 -19.51
N PHE A 30 -1.70 5.25 -20.27
CA PHE A 30 -1.59 6.68 -20.03
C PHE A 30 -2.36 7.17 -18.80
N SER A 31 -3.42 6.47 -18.38
CA SER A 31 -4.15 6.78 -17.15
C SER A 31 -3.52 6.17 -15.90
N LEU A 32 -2.49 5.34 -16.03
CA LEU A 32 -1.86 4.68 -14.90
C LEU A 32 -1.07 5.73 -14.12
N GLY A 33 -1.64 6.17 -12.99
CA GLY A 33 -0.94 7.05 -12.07
C GLY A 33 0.32 6.35 -11.56
N GLN A 34 1.49 6.97 -11.79
CA GLN A 34 2.71 6.53 -11.14
C GLN A 34 2.61 6.93 -9.67
N LEU A 35 2.44 5.94 -8.80
CA LEU A 35 2.75 6.12 -7.38
C LEU A 35 4.27 6.16 -7.29
N GLU A 36 4.83 7.36 -7.43
CA GLU A 36 6.28 7.63 -7.48
C GLU A 36 6.99 7.11 -6.22
N ASP A 37 6.28 7.09 -5.10
CA ASP A 37 6.62 6.30 -3.93
C ASP A 37 5.37 5.55 -3.44
N PRO A 38 5.45 4.24 -3.14
CA PRO A 38 4.39 3.59 -2.39
C PRO A 38 4.24 4.33 -1.06
N ILE A 39 3.02 4.77 -0.74
CA ILE A 39 2.71 5.39 0.54
C ILE A 39 2.82 4.28 1.59
N PHE A 40 4.03 4.03 2.10
CA PHE A 40 4.21 3.19 3.25
C PHE A 40 3.58 3.92 4.42
N THR A 41 2.43 3.44 4.86
CA THR A 41 1.86 3.80 6.16
C THR A 41 2.78 3.21 7.22
N ILE A 42 3.93 3.86 7.47
CA ILE A 42 4.75 3.51 8.62
C ILE A 42 3.85 3.77 9.83
N LYS A 43 3.49 2.71 10.56
CA LYS A 43 2.71 2.81 11.80
C LYS A 43 3.56 3.56 12.83
N LYS A 44 3.54 4.90 12.78
CA LYS A 44 4.21 5.78 13.74
C LYS A 44 3.16 6.31 14.71
N GLY A 45 3.44 6.18 16.00
CA GLY A 45 2.69 6.80 17.08
C GLY A 45 3.61 7.68 17.90
N VAL A 46 3.14 8.85 18.33
CA VAL A 46 3.86 9.72 19.26
C VAL A 46 3.07 9.75 20.57
N ILE A 47 3.73 9.37 21.66
CA ILE A 47 3.17 9.41 23.00
C ILE A 47 3.89 10.53 23.75
N VAL A 48 3.13 11.51 24.23
CA VAL A 48 3.65 12.64 25.00
C VAL A 48 3.04 12.61 26.38
N THR A 49 3.88 12.50 27.39
CA THR A 49 3.48 12.56 28.81
C THR A 49 4.15 13.76 29.45
N GLN A 50 3.36 14.62 30.10
CA GLN A 50 3.87 15.76 30.85
C GLN A 50 3.95 15.36 32.33
N TYR A 51 5.14 15.39 32.91
CA TYR A 51 5.35 15.12 34.33
C TYR A 51 6.09 16.29 35.00
N PRO A 52 5.36 17.38 35.33
CA PRO A 52 5.97 18.60 35.84
C PRO A 52 6.49 18.40 37.26
N GLY A 53 7.70 18.89 37.52
CA GLY A 53 8.33 18.86 38.84
C GLY A 53 9.21 17.63 39.12
N ALA A 54 9.26 16.67 38.19
CA ALA A 54 10.19 15.54 38.24
C ALA A 54 11.51 15.85 37.51
N THR A 55 12.59 15.24 37.97
CA THR A 55 13.89 15.25 37.27
C THR A 55 13.85 14.37 36.01
N ALA A 56 14.78 14.57 35.08
CA ALA A 56 14.84 13.77 33.85
C ALA A 56 14.94 12.26 34.14
N ASP A 57 15.76 11.88 35.12
CA ASP A 57 15.99 10.49 35.53
C ASP A 57 14.71 9.86 36.11
N GLU A 58 13.94 10.61 36.90
CA GLU A 58 12.65 10.15 37.44
C GLU A 58 11.62 9.93 36.31
N VAL A 59 11.55 10.83 35.33
CA VAL A 59 10.64 10.68 34.18
C VAL A 59 11.02 9.46 33.34
N GLU A 60 12.31 9.22 33.12
CA GLU A 60 12.80 8.05 32.39
C GLU A 60 12.36 6.75 33.08
N LEU A 61 12.70 6.60 34.36
CA LEU A 61 12.50 5.36 35.10
C LEU A 61 11.02 5.09 35.41
N GLU A 62 10.26 6.13 35.76
CA GLU A 62 8.86 5.96 36.20
C GLU A 62 7.85 5.97 35.05
N VAL A 63 8.15 6.67 33.96
CA VAL A 63 7.20 6.89 32.86
C VAL A 63 7.67 6.23 31.58
N THR A 64 8.84 6.63 31.06
CA THR A 64 9.31 6.17 29.74
C THR A 64 9.55 4.66 29.71
N ASP A 65 10.32 4.12 30.66
CA ASP A 65 10.65 2.68 30.73
C ASP A 65 9.39 1.80 30.87
N ARG A 66 8.39 2.27 31.62
CA ARG A 66 7.12 1.55 31.79
C ARG A 66 6.30 1.52 30.51
N ILE A 67 6.25 2.63 29.79
CA ILE A 67 5.53 2.74 28.51
C ILE A 67 6.24 1.88 27.45
N GLU A 68 7.57 1.91 27.38
CA GLU A 68 8.33 1.09 26.43
C GLU A 68 8.10 -0.40 26.66
N LYS A 69 8.17 -0.88 27.90
CA LYS A 69 7.89 -2.28 28.23
C LYS A 69 6.47 -2.68 27.85
N ALA A 70 5.48 -1.85 28.18
CA ALA A 70 4.09 -2.14 27.84
C ALA A 70 3.86 -2.20 26.32
N ILE A 71 4.54 -1.36 25.53
CA ILE A 71 4.45 -1.38 24.06
C ILE A 71 5.13 -2.63 23.49
N GLN A 72 6.25 -3.07 24.06
CA GLN A 72 6.96 -4.28 23.62
C GLN A 72 6.15 -5.56 23.85
N GLU A 73 5.24 -5.56 24.82
CA GLU A 73 4.35 -6.70 25.10
C GLU A 73 3.14 -6.78 24.15
N LEU A 74 2.89 -5.75 23.34
CA LEU A 74 1.76 -5.75 22.40
C LEU A 74 2.02 -6.69 21.21
N PRO A 75 1.02 -7.48 20.77
CA PRO A 75 1.12 -8.27 19.55
C PRO A 75 1.14 -7.35 18.31
N GLU A 76 1.84 -7.80 17.25
CA GLU A 76 1.96 -7.07 15.97
C GLU A 76 0.64 -6.88 15.19
#